data_AF-A0A183TUM3-F1
#
_entry.id   AF-A0A183TUM3-F1
#
_cell.length_a   1.000
_cell.length_b   1.000
_cell.length_c   1.000
_cell.angle_alpha   90.00
_cell.angle_beta   90.00
_cell.angle_gamma   90.00
#
_symmetry.space_group_name_H-M   'P 1'
#
loop_
_entity.id
_entity.type
_entity.pdbx_description
1 polymer ?
#
loop_
_entity_poly.entity_id
_entity_poly.type
_entity_poly.pdbx_seq_one_letter_code
_entity_poly.pdbx_strand_id
1 'polypeptide(L)'
;MEPDLYDIGKSAAEAEYLKEIHASLVKKLAAKQTQISELLSRAEELVSQQPTEGQAVVYSAMSSSLNKAWRELLEVLGKRGHLLEMAADCFVNADAVHAAATRISDPSFSADWGDTVESVERLIQVCIRFFFFTF
;
A
#
# COMPACT_ATOMS: atom_id res chain seq x y z
N MET A 1 -14.48 10.95 -7.85
CA MET A 1 -14.93 10.28 -6.61
C MET A 1 -13.68 9.99 -5.80
N GLU A 2 -13.63 10.34 -4.52
CA GLU A 2 -12.48 9.99 -3.68
C GLU A 2 -12.57 8.50 -3.31
N PRO A 3 -11.48 7.73 -3.40
CA PRO A 3 -11.49 6.30 -3.10
C PRO A 3 -11.74 6.07 -1.60
N ASP A 4 -12.44 4.98 -1.28
CA ASP A 4 -12.68 4.57 0.11
C ASP A 4 -11.35 4.30 0.85
N LEU A 5 -11.35 4.44 2.17
CA LEU A 5 -10.16 4.28 3.01
C LEU A 5 -9.53 2.89 2.84
N TYR A 6 -10.39 1.87 2.69
CA TYR A 6 -10.00 0.47 2.54
C TYR A 6 -9.93 0.01 1.08
N ASP A 7 -10.11 0.91 0.12
CA ASP A 7 -9.91 0.58 -1.29
C ASP A 7 -8.42 0.35 -1.57
N ILE A 8 -8.12 -0.83 -2.11
CA ILE A 8 -6.77 -1.28 -2.48
C ILE A 8 -6.62 -1.51 -3.99
N GLY A 9 -7.68 -1.27 -4.77
CA GLY A 9 -7.70 -1.58 -6.20
C GLY A 9 -7.90 -3.07 -6.50
N LYS A 10 -8.03 -3.40 -7.79
CA LYS A 10 -8.27 -4.76 -8.29
C LYS A 10 -7.14 -5.29 -9.18
N SER A 11 -6.09 -4.51 -9.36
CA SER A 11 -4.91 -4.85 -10.17
C SER A 11 -3.68 -4.12 -9.66
N ALA A 12 -2.49 -4.54 -10.09
CA ALA A 12 -1.23 -3.87 -9.76
C ALA A 12 -1.26 -2.38 -10.18
N ALA A 13 -1.81 -2.08 -11.37
CA ALA A 13 -1.91 -0.72 -11.88
C ALA A 13 -2.86 0.16 -11.04
N GLU A 14 -4.01 -0.39 -10.62
CA GLU A 14 -4.94 0.34 -9.76
C GLU A 14 -4.37 0.56 -8.35
N ALA A 15 -3.72 -0.45 -7.77
CA ALA A 15 -3.08 -0.34 -6.46
C ALA A 15 -1.96 0.72 -6.46
N GLU A 16 -1.13 0.75 -7.50
CA GLU A 16 -0.07 1.77 -7.66
C GLU A 16 -0.66 3.17 -7.83
N TYR A 17 -1.73 3.32 -8.63
CA TYR A 17 -2.42 4.60 -8.77
C TYR A 17 -2.99 5.11 -7.44
N LEU A 18 -3.61 4.22 -6.64
CA LEU A 18 -4.09 4.56 -5.30
C LEU A 18 -2.95 4.95 -4.36
N LYS A 19 -1.78 4.29 -4.47
CA LYS A 19 -0.55 4.61 -3.74
C LYS A 19 -0.03 6.00 -4.09
N GLU A 20 -0.06 6.40 -5.36
CA GLU A 20 0.30 7.75 -5.80
C GLU A 20 -0.65 8.82 -5.25
N ILE A 21 -1.96 8.58 -5.30
CA ILE A 21 -2.97 9.46 -4.69
C ILE A 21 -2.69 9.61 -3.20
N HIS A 22 -2.46 8.49 -2.51
CA HIS A 22 -2.16 8.47 -1.08
C HIS A 22 -0.89 9.26 -0.76
N ALA A 23 0.19 9.07 -1.51
CA ALA A 23 1.44 9.81 -1.33
C ALA A 23 1.25 11.33 -1.54
N SER A 24 0.42 11.72 -2.51
CA SER A 24 0.04 13.13 -2.74
C SER A 24 -0.73 13.70 -1.55
N LEU A 25 -1.68 12.96 -0.99
CA LEU A 25 -2.41 13.34 0.22
C LEU A 25 -1.47 13.51 1.42
N VAL A 26 -0.57 12.57 1.65
CA VAL A 26 0.42 12.62 2.76
C VAL A 26 1.31 13.86 2.62
N LYS A 27 1.77 14.20 1.41
CA LYS A 27 2.55 15.44 1.17
C LYS A 27 1.75 16.71 1.52
N LYS A 28 0.48 16.78 1.12
CA LYS A 28 -0.41 17.90 1.47
C LYS A 28 -0.64 17.99 2.98
N LEU A 29 -0.74 16.84 3.65
CA LEU A 29 -0.93 16.78 5.10
C LEU A 29 0.34 17.22 5.85
N ALA A 30 1.52 16.83 5.37
CA ALA A 30 2.80 17.26 5.94
C ALA A 30 2.94 18.80 5.94
N ALA A 31 2.43 19.50 4.92
CA ALA A 31 2.40 20.96 4.90
C ALA A 31 1.54 21.60 5.99
N LYS A 32 0.59 20.85 6.58
CA LYS A 32 -0.24 21.31 7.71
C LYS A 32 0.40 21.04 9.07
N GLN A 33 1.43 20.19 9.15
CA GLN A 33 2.09 19.85 10.41
C GLN A 33 2.61 21.09 11.14
N THR A 34 3.23 22.03 10.40
CA THR A 34 3.73 23.29 10.98
C THR A 34 2.61 24.11 11.61
N GLN A 35 1.47 24.25 10.91
CA GLN A 35 0.31 25.00 11.40
C GLN A 35 -0.31 24.36 12.64
N ILE A 36 -0.38 23.01 12.68
CA ILE A 36 -0.82 22.26 13.86
C ILE A 36 0.11 22.54 15.05
N SER A 37 1.42 22.42 14.84
CA SER A 37 2.42 22.66 15.89
C SER A 37 2.37 24.09 16.44
N GLU A 38 2.24 25.09 15.56
CA GLU A 38 2.09 26.50 15.95
C GLU A 38 0.81 26.74 16.76
N LEU A 39 -0.31 26.14 16.34
CA LEU A 39 -1.59 26.26 17.04
C LEU A 39 -1.53 25.64 18.45
N LEU A 40 -0.89 24.47 18.57
CA LEU A 40 -0.67 23.80 19.85
C LEU A 40 0.22 24.64 20.77
N SER A 41 1.35 25.17 20.26
CA SER A 41 2.25 26.06 21.00
C SER A 41 1.51 27.30 21.51
N ARG A 42 0.69 27.93 20.65
CA ARG A 42 -0.10 29.10 21.04
C ARG A 42 -1.13 28.77 22.12
N ALA A 43 -1.75 27.60 22.08
CA ALA A 43 -2.67 27.16 23.12
C ALA A 43 -1.94 26.98 24.47
N GLU A 44 -0.73 26.44 24.46
CA GLU A 44 0.12 26.30 25.65
C GLU A 44 0.56 27.66 26.20
N GLU A 45 0.95 28.60 25.33
CA GLU A 45 1.28 29.98 25.72
C GLU A 45 0.08 30.66 26.41
N LEU A 46 -1.12 30.53 25.86
CA LEU A 46 -2.34 31.10 26.45
C LEU A 46 -2.66 30.50 27.83
N VAL A 47 -2.34 29.24 28.06
CA VAL A 47 -2.44 28.60 29.40
C VAL A 47 -1.38 29.19 30.35
N SER A 48 -0.18 29.47 29.86
CA SER A 48 0.93 30.02 30.67
C SER A 48 0.73 31.48 31.10
N GLN A 49 -0.05 32.26 30.35
CA GLN A 49 -0.30 33.70 30.59
C GLN A 49 -1.29 34.01 31.73
N GLN A 50 -1.51 33.06 32.66
CA GLN A 50 -2.46 33.17 33.77
C GLN A 50 -3.91 33.52 33.34
N PRO A 51 -4.53 32.73 32.44
CA PRO A 51 -5.94 32.89 32.13
C PRO A 51 -6.80 32.53 33.36
N THR A 52 -8.09 32.87 33.35
CA THR A 52 -9.00 32.36 34.39
C THR A 52 -8.95 30.82 34.40
N GLU A 53 -9.17 30.20 35.56
CA GLU A 53 -9.09 28.74 35.72
C GLU A 53 -9.94 28.00 34.67
N GLY A 54 -11.14 28.48 34.37
CA GLY A 54 -12.00 27.94 33.32
C GLY A 54 -11.40 28.03 31.91
N GLN A 55 -10.73 29.14 31.57
CA GLN A 55 -10.07 29.30 30.27
C GLN A 55 -8.85 28.40 30.12
N ALA A 56 -8.05 28.24 31.18
CA ALA A 56 -6.92 27.30 31.19
C ALA A 56 -7.37 25.86 30.91
N VAL A 57 -8.47 25.42 31.54
CA VAL A 57 -9.06 24.10 31.33
C VAL A 57 -9.52 23.92 29.87
N VAL A 58 -10.22 24.91 29.31
CA VAL A 58 -10.70 24.86 27.93
C VAL A 58 -9.55 24.76 26.93
N TYR A 59 -8.53 25.63 27.05
CA TYR A 59 -7.39 25.60 26.13
C TYR A 59 -6.58 24.30 26.22
N SER A 60 -6.39 23.77 27.44
CA SER A 60 -5.74 22.48 27.65
C SER A 60 -6.53 21.34 26.99
N ALA A 61 -7.85 21.29 27.19
CA ALA A 61 -8.72 20.28 26.60
C ALA A 61 -8.74 20.36 25.06
N MET A 62 -8.81 21.58 24.51
CA MET A 62 -8.77 21.80 23.06
C MET A 62 -7.43 21.37 22.45
N SER A 63 -6.31 21.74 23.06
CA SER A 63 -4.96 21.34 22.61
C SER A 63 -4.81 19.82 22.64
N SER A 64 -5.23 19.18 23.75
CA SER A 64 -5.21 17.72 23.90
C SER A 64 -6.05 17.02 22.83
N SER A 65 -7.29 17.48 22.60
CA SER A 65 -8.19 16.91 21.59
C SER A 65 -7.63 17.05 20.18
N LEU A 66 -7.09 18.23 19.82
CA LEU A 66 -6.50 18.47 18.51
C LEU A 66 -5.27 17.59 18.27
N ASN A 67 -4.35 17.55 19.24
CA ASN A 67 -3.14 16.74 19.14
C ASN A 67 -3.47 15.24 19.01
N LYS A 68 -4.46 14.77 19.78
CA LYS A 68 -4.96 13.39 19.67
C LYS A 68 -5.51 13.10 18.28
N ALA A 69 -6.46 13.91 17.79
CA ALA A 69 -7.07 13.71 16.47
C ALA A 69 -6.03 13.74 15.34
N TRP A 70 -5.05 14.64 15.44
CA TRP A 70 -3.96 14.74 14.48
C TRP A 70 -3.09 13.48 14.45
N ARG A 71 -2.70 12.97 15.62
CA ARG A 71 -1.93 11.72 15.73
C ARG A 71 -2.70 10.51 15.20
N GLU A 72 -3.98 10.40 15.52
CA GLU A 72 -4.83 9.31 15.04
C GLU A 72 -4.96 9.34 13.50
N LEU A 73 -5.11 10.53 12.91
CA LEU A 73 -5.12 10.70 11.45
C LEU A 73 -3.81 10.23 10.81
N LEU A 74 -2.66 10.64 11.35
CA LEU A 74 -1.35 10.22 10.86
C LEU A 74 -1.16 8.70 10.96
N GLU A 75 -1.63 8.09 12.05
CA GLU A 75 -1.58 6.65 12.25
C GLU A 75 -2.41 5.90 11.20
N VAL A 76 -3.65 6.32 10.97
CA VAL A 76 -4.53 5.70 9.97
C VAL A 76 -3.94 5.83 8.56
N LEU A 77 -3.38 6.99 8.23
CA LEU A 77 -2.74 7.20 6.94
C LEU A 77 -1.47 6.36 6.79
N GLY A 78 -0.66 6.24 7.83
CA GLY A 78 0.51 5.34 7.83
C GLY A 78 0.11 3.89 7.56
N LYS A 79 -0.94 3.40 8.24
CA LYS A 79 -1.49 2.05 8.00
C LYS A 79 -1.99 1.87 6.58
N ARG A 80 -2.68 2.88 6.03
CA ARG A 80 -3.17 2.84 4.64
C ARG A 80 -2.03 2.78 3.63
N GLY A 81 -0.98 3.57 3.83
CA GLY A 81 0.20 3.55 2.96
C GLY A 81 0.85 2.16 2.93
N HIS A 82 1.01 1.55 4.10
CA HIS A 82 1.55 0.19 4.20
C HIS A 82 0.64 -0.86 3.50
N LEU A 83 -0.68 -0.75 3.70
CA LEU A 83 -1.64 -1.64 3.03
C LEU A 83 -1.55 -1.55 1.50
N LEU A 84 -1.43 -0.34 0.94
CA LEU A 84 -1.31 -0.14 -0.50
C LEU A 84 0.00 -0.70 -1.06
N GLU A 85 1.10 -0.58 -0.33
CA GLU A 85 2.38 -1.21 -0.70
C GLU A 85 2.21 -2.73 -0.81
N MET A 86 1.65 -3.35 0.23
CA MET A 86 1.41 -4.79 0.26
C MET A 86 0.45 -5.24 -0.86
N ALA A 87 -0.58 -4.45 -1.16
CA ALA A 87 -1.52 -4.76 -2.22
C ALA A 87 -0.84 -4.74 -3.60
N ALA A 88 -0.06 -3.70 -3.89
CA ALA A 88 0.69 -3.58 -5.15
C ALA A 88 1.65 -4.75 -5.35
N ASP A 89 2.44 -5.07 -4.32
CA ASP A 89 3.35 -6.23 -4.34
C ASP A 89 2.60 -7.56 -4.53
N CYS A 90 1.45 -7.72 -3.86
CA CYS A 90 0.63 -8.92 -3.99
C CYS A 90 0.10 -9.10 -5.42
N PHE A 91 -0.41 -8.05 -6.05
CA PHE A 91 -0.90 -8.12 -7.43
C PHE A 91 0.22 -8.43 -8.42
N VAL A 92 1.38 -7.77 -8.30
CA VAL A 92 2.55 -8.06 -9.17
C VAL A 92 2.97 -9.53 -9.05
N ASN A 93 3.04 -10.04 -7.83
CA ASN A 93 3.42 -11.44 -7.60
C ASN A 93 2.34 -12.41 -8.11
N ALA A 94 1.07 -12.11 -7.90
CA ALA A 94 -0.04 -12.92 -8.39
C ALA A 94 -0.05 -12.98 -9.93
N ASP A 95 0.19 -11.85 -10.60
CA ASP A 95 0.29 -11.77 -12.06
C ASP A 95 1.48 -12.59 -12.59
N ALA A 96 2.63 -12.52 -11.91
CA ALA A 96 3.80 -13.32 -12.27
C ALA A 96 3.55 -14.83 -12.14
N VAL A 97 2.90 -15.26 -11.05
CA VAL A 97 2.50 -16.65 -10.84
C VAL A 97 1.47 -17.09 -11.88
N HIS A 98 0.46 -16.25 -12.14
CA HIS A 98 -0.55 -16.53 -13.15
C HIS A 98 0.08 -16.70 -14.54
N ALA A 99 0.98 -15.79 -14.94
CA ALA A 99 1.71 -15.89 -16.20
C ALA A 99 2.56 -17.17 -16.27
N ALA A 100 3.20 -17.57 -15.17
CA ALA A 100 3.94 -18.84 -15.11
C ALA A 100 3.00 -20.06 -15.26
N ALA A 101 1.85 -20.08 -14.57
CA ALA A 101 0.88 -21.15 -14.65
C ALA A 101 0.26 -21.28 -16.05
N THR A 102 -0.05 -20.16 -16.70
CA THR A 102 -0.56 -20.14 -18.08
C THR A 102 0.47 -20.69 -19.06
N ARG A 103 1.76 -20.39 -18.88
CA ARG A 103 2.83 -20.98 -19.71
C ARG A 103 2.96 -22.50 -19.52
N ILE A 104 2.74 -23.01 -18.31
CA ILE A 104 2.79 -24.46 -18.02
C ILE A 104 1.58 -25.18 -18.61
N SER A 105 0.41 -24.56 -18.53
CA SER A 105 -0.86 -25.13 -18.99
C SER A 105 -1.13 -24.94 -20.48
N ASP A 106 -0.24 -24.26 -21.20
CA ASP A 106 -0.37 -24.02 -22.63
C ASP A 106 -0.50 -25.37 -23.37
N PRO A 107 -1.61 -25.60 -24.11
CA PRO A 107 -1.84 -26.83 -24.83
C PRO A 107 -0.77 -27.16 -25.85
N SER A 108 0.03 -26.19 -26.32
CA SER A 108 1.22 -26.43 -27.15
C SER A 108 2.28 -27.31 -26.46
N PHE A 109 2.25 -27.37 -25.13
CA PHE A 109 3.01 -28.33 -24.33
C PHE A 109 2.37 -29.73 -24.31
N SER A 110 1.06 -29.81 -24.54
CA SER A 110 0.27 -31.05 -24.60
C SER A 110 0.01 -31.57 -26.03
N ALA A 111 0.34 -30.76 -27.04
CA ALA A 111 0.03 -31.04 -28.43
C ALA A 111 1.05 -32.04 -28.98
N ASP A 112 0.58 -33.28 -29.02
CA ASP A 112 1.21 -34.44 -29.63
C ASP A 112 2.49 -34.90 -28.92
N TRP A 113 2.30 -35.73 -27.89
CA TRP A 113 3.40 -36.46 -27.24
C TRP A 113 4.14 -37.37 -28.21
N GLY A 114 3.58 -37.59 -29.40
CA GLY A 114 4.09 -38.41 -30.49
C GLY A 114 4.28 -39.86 -30.06
N ASP A 115 4.17 -40.77 -31.01
CA ASP A 115 4.48 -42.19 -30.84
C ASP A 115 5.92 -42.53 -31.25
N THR A 116 6.74 -41.52 -31.56
CA THR A 116 8.12 -41.68 -32.04
C THR A 116 9.17 -41.30 -31.00
N VAL A 117 10.37 -41.87 -31.16
CA VAL A 117 11.53 -41.58 -30.29
C VAL A 117 11.94 -40.11 -30.34
N GLU A 118 11.87 -39.46 -31.50
CA GLU A 118 12.18 -38.03 -31.67
C GLU A 118 11.18 -37.10 -30.95
N SER A 119 9.98 -37.61 -30.66
CA SER A 119 8.94 -36.90 -29.91
C SER A 119 9.25 -36.96 -28.41
N VAL A 120 9.68 -38.14 -27.93
CA VAL A 120 10.13 -38.36 -26.54
C VAL A 120 11.40 -37.58 -26.22
N GLU A 121 12.38 -37.52 -27.12
CA GLU A 121 13.61 -36.72 -26.92
C GLU A 121 13.32 -35.23 -26.79
N ARG A 122 12.44 -34.69 -27.66
CA ARG A 122 12.00 -33.29 -27.56
C ARG A 122 11.31 -33.00 -26.24
N LEU A 123 10.50 -33.93 -25.77
CA LEU A 123 9.79 -33.79 -24.52
C LEU A 123 10.74 -33.78 -23.30
N ILE A 124 11.72 -34.68 -23.27
CA ILE A 124 12.77 -34.70 -22.24
C ILE A 124 13.55 -33.37 -22.25
N GLN A 125 13.87 -32.84 -23.42
CA GLN A 125 14.61 -31.58 -23.55
C GLN A 125 13.81 -30.38 -23.01
N VAL A 126 12.50 -30.35 -23.27
CA VAL A 126 11.58 -29.33 -22.74
C VAL A 126 11.45 -29.47 -21.21
N CYS A 127 11.27 -30.68 -20.68
CA CYS A 127 11.19 -30.93 -19.24
C CYS A 127 12.47 -30.58 -18.50
N ILE A 128 13.65 -30.94 -19.03
CA ILE A 128 14.94 -30.59 -18.44
C ILE A 128 15.11 -29.07 -18.39
N ARG A 129 14.79 -28.38 -19.48
CA ARG A 129 14.88 -26.92 -19.55
C ARG A 129 13.92 -26.22 -18.59
N PHE A 130 12.80 -26.86 -18.24
CA PHE A 130 11.84 -26.37 -17.25
C PHE A 130 12.29 -26.61 -15.80
N PHE A 131 12.81 -27.80 -15.49
CA PHE A 131 13.21 -28.16 -14.12
C PHE A 131 14.58 -27.65 -13.71
N PHE A 132 15.53 -27.45 -14.64
CA PHE A 132 16.91 -27.03 -14.31
C PHE A 132 17.16 -25.51 -14.37
N PHE A 133 16.26 -24.72 -14.98
CA PHE A 133 16.45 -23.26 -15.09
C PHE A 133 15.61 -22.45 -14.08
N THR A 134 14.93 -23.13 -13.15
CA THR A 134 14.08 -22.51 -12.13
C THR A 134 14.68 -22.62 -10.72
N PHE A 135 16.02 -22.61 -10.60
CA PHE A 135 16.78 -22.47 -9.35
C PHE A 135 18.00 -21.59 -9.55
#